data_AF-A0A920UHC0-F1
#
_entry.id   AF-A0A920UHC0-F1
#
_cell.length_a   1.000
_cell.length_b   1.000
_cell.length_c   1.000
_cell.angle_alpha   90.00
_cell.angle_beta   90.00
_cell.angle_gamma   90.00
#
_symmetry.space_group_name_H-M   'P 1'
#
loop_
_entity.id
_entity.type
_entity.pdbx_description
1 polymer ?
#
loop_
_entity_poly.entity_id
_entity_poly.type
_entity_poly.pdbx_seq_one_letter_code
_entity_poly.pdbx_strand_id
1 'polypeptide(L)'
;MPRHGDTLGDKVELIRWNDFLQLKNFCGEEKKASDRFSKIKPGSHAARRRNGGMTKVILSLQQGKIPATVGVVEPMSSKNDGILPNQIVRHQWNGLKKIRTKGCSECIWLWGTNAHIIFETGKKETGNPVKKNPTENTPLPMAIVGMEAIFGGCNGLHDFIKQFMTKAAFPSLPPNAGREWSNILN
;
A
#
# COMPACT_ATOMS: atom_id res chain seq x y z
N MET A 1 8.66 26.48 -3.91
CA MET A 1 7.59 26.04 -4.84
C MET A 1 6.61 25.14 -4.09
N PRO A 2 5.30 25.42 -4.10
CA PRO A 2 4.30 24.56 -3.47
C PRO A 2 4.25 23.26 -4.28
N ARG A 3 4.81 22.19 -3.72
CA ARG A 3 4.69 20.85 -4.31
C ARG A 3 3.27 20.38 -4.08
N HIS A 4 2.38 20.66 -5.04
CA HIS A 4 1.03 20.09 -5.09
C HIS A 4 1.11 18.56 -5.08
N GLY A 5 0.06 17.88 -4.60
CA GLY A 5 0.01 16.42 -4.69
C GLY A 5 0.01 16.00 -6.16
N ASP A 6 0.12 14.70 -6.42
CA ASP A 6 -0.30 14.24 -7.73
C ASP A 6 -1.82 14.43 -7.79
N THR A 7 -2.26 15.46 -8.51
CA THR A 7 -3.65 15.88 -8.59
C THR A 7 -4.56 14.80 -9.16
N LEU A 8 -4.02 13.85 -9.94
CA LEU A 8 -4.76 12.70 -10.46
C LEU A 8 -4.82 11.58 -9.43
N GLY A 9 -3.68 11.23 -8.83
CA GLY A 9 -3.61 10.22 -7.78
C GLY A 9 -4.51 10.56 -6.57
N ASP A 10 -4.47 11.81 -6.11
CA ASP A 10 -5.28 12.28 -4.98
C ASP A 10 -6.80 12.21 -5.29
N LYS A 11 -7.22 12.46 -6.55
CA LYS A 11 -8.62 12.32 -6.97
C LYS A 11 -9.07 10.86 -6.97
N VAL A 12 -8.24 9.96 -7.47
CA VAL A 12 -8.53 8.52 -7.49
C VAL A 12 -8.65 7.97 -6.07
N GLU A 13 -7.77 8.39 -5.16
CA GLU A 13 -7.84 8.04 -3.73
C GLU A 13 -9.17 8.47 -3.10
N LEU A 14 -9.59 9.72 -3.32
CA LEU A 14 -10.86 10.25 -2.78
C LEU A 14 -12.09 9.52 -3.33
N ILE A 15 -12.09 9.18 -4.62
CA ILE A 15 -13.20 8.41 -5.23
C ILE A 15 -13.27 7.01 -4.62
N ARG A 16 -12.14 6.31 -4.48
CA ARG A 16 -12.10 4.97 -3.88
C ARG A 16 -12.62 4.95 -2.44
N TRP A 17 -12.22 5.91 -1.62
CA TRP A 17 -12.72 6.02 -0.25
C TRP A 17 -14.20 6.37 -0.19
N ASN A 18 -14.66 7.28 -1.06
CA ASN A 18 -16.07 7.60 -1.17
C ASN A 18 -16.90 6.34 -1.47
N ASP A 19 -16.49 5.54 -2.45
CA ASP A 19 -17.24 4.35 -2.85
C ASP A 19 -17.24 3.30 -1.72
N PHE A 20 -16.11 3.11 -1.04
CA PHE A 20 -16.02 2.22 0.11
C PHE A 20 -16.92 2.67 1.28
N LEU A 21 -16.95 3.96 1.60
CA LEU A 21 -17.81 4.51 2.64
C LEU A 21 -19.30 4.43 2.26
N GLN A 22 -19.63 4.61 0.98
CA GLN A 22 -21.00 4.42 0.50
C GLN A 22 -21.45 2.96 0.63
N LEU A 23 -20.57 1.99 0.36
CA LEU A 23 -20.86 0.57 0.54
C LEU A 23 -21.19 0.24 2.01
N LYS A 24 -20.45 0.81 2.96
CA LYS A 24 -20.73 0.66 4.39
C LYS A 24 -22.11 1.18 4.79
N ASN A 25 -22.49 2.34 4.26
CA ASN A 25 -23.83 2.90 4.48
C ASN A 25 -24.91 1.98 3.92
N PHE A 26 -24.68 1.36 2.77
CA PHE A 26 -25.60 0.39 2.17
C PHE A 26 -25.74 -0.89 3.01
N CYS A 27 -24.65 -1.35 3.63
CA CYS A 27 -24.65 -2.49 4.56
C CYS A 27 -25.24 -2.19 5.96
N GLY A 28 -25.84 -1.01 6.17
CA GLY A 28 -26.49 -0.63 7.43
C GLY A 28 -25.52 -0.17 8.54
N GLU A 29 -24.24 0.06 8.24
CA GLU A 29 -23.36 0.77 9.16
C GLU A 29 -23.65 2.28 9.03
N GLU A 30 -24.24 2.91 10.06
CA GLU A 30 -24.62 4.33 10.04
C GLU A 30 -23.48 5.27 9.58
N LYS A 31 -23.87 6.35 8.86
CA LYS A 31 -22.99 7.45 8.45
C LYS A 31 -22.17 7.97 9.64
N LYS A 32 -20.93 7.51 9.73
CA LYS A 32 -19.96 8.16 10.60
C LYS A 32 -19.37 9.36 9.89
N ALA A 33 -20.05 10.50 10.04
CA ALA A 33 -19.49 11.85 9.81
C ALA A 33 -18.23 12.14 10.67
N SER A 34 -17.73 11.14 11.42
CA SER A 34 -16.54 11.20 12.25
C SER A 34 -15.25 10.85 11.53
N ASP A 35 -15.30 10.26 10.33
CA ASP A 35 -14.07 9.83 9.66
C ASP A 35 -13.24 11.04 9.20
N ARG A 36 -11.95 11.00 9.54
CA ARG A 36 -11.00 12.09 9.32
C ARG A 36 -9.87 11.61 8.42
N PHE A 37 -9.63 12.34 7.34
CA PHE A 37 -8.61 12.05 6.35
C PHE A 37 -7.41 12.96 6.55
N SER A 38 -6.21 12.38 6.48
CA SER A 38 -4.99 13.17 6.58
C SER A 38 -3.84 12.51 5.83
N LYS A 39 -3.02 13.31 5.15
CA LYS A 39 -1.92 12.79 4.32
C LYS A 39 -0.57 13.11 4.95
N ILE A 40 0.39 12.19 4.80
CA ILE A 40 1.80 12.53 4.96
C ILE A 40 2.39 12.68 3.57
N LYS A 41 3.17 13.74 3.41
CA LYS A 41 3.99 13.97 2.23
C LYS A 41 5.44 13.83 2.65
N PRO A 42 6.00 12.61 2.66
CA PRO A 42 7.44 12.51 2.80
C PRO A 42 8.06 12.97 1.48
N GLY A 43 9.33 13.37 1.51
CA GLY A 43 10.06 13.75 0.31
C GLY A 43 10.16 12.62 -0.75
N SER A 44 11.08 12.75 -1.70
CA SER A 44 11.26 11.88 -2.87
C SER A 44 11.47 10.38 -2.61
N HIS A 45 11.53 9.90 -1.37
CA HIS A 45 11.83 8.50 -1.06
C HIS A 45 10.56 7.66 -0.90
N ALA A 46 10.37 6.70 -1.82
CA ALA A 46 9.19 5.83 -1.84
C ALA A 46 9.06 4.97 -0.57
N ALA A 47 10.16 4.39 -0.06
CA ALA A 47 10.13 3.61 1.19
C ALA A 47 9.67 4.43 2.41
N ARG A 48 10.05 5.72 2.47
CA ARG A 48 9.66 6.65 3.54
C ARG A 48 8.17 6.98 3.52
N ARG A 49 7.49 6.86 2.36
CA ARG A 49 6.04 7.02 2.22
C ARG A 49 5.27 5.95 3.00
N ARG A 50 5.70 4.68 2.93
CA ARG A 50 5.05 3.57 3.66
C ARG A 50 5.12 3.76 5.17
N ASN A 51 6.35 3.87 5.68
CA ASN A 51 6.59 3.88 7.11
C ASN A 51 6.04 5.16 7.75
N GLY A 52 6.12 6.31 7.05
CA GLY A 52 5.56 7.55 7.53
C GLY A 52 4.05 7.48 7.80
N GLY A 53 3.27 6.92 6.87
CA GLY A 53 1.82 6.77 7.03
C GLY A 53 1.45 5.89 8.22
N MET A 54 2.07 4.70 8.30
CA MET A 54 1.83 3.76 9.40
C MET A 54 2.24 4.35 10.77
N THR A 55 3.44 4.91 10.86
CA THR A 55 3.93 5.56 12.10
C THR A 55 2.98 6.67 12.54
N LYS A 56 2.46 7.47 11.60
CA LYS A 56 1.46 8.50 11.94
C LYS A 56 0.18 7.90 12.50
N VAL A 57 -0.36 6.84 11.90
CA VAL A 57 -1.58 6.21 12.41
C VAL A 57 -1.34 5.69 13.83
N ILE A 58 -0.24 4.98 14.06
CA ILE A 58 0.13 4.45 15.39
C ILE A 58 0.24 5.57 16.42
N LEU A 59 1.01 6.62 16.14
CA LEU A 59 1.18 7.77 17.04
C LEU A 59 -0.15 8.52 17.26
N SER A 60 -0.98 8.62 16.22
CA SER A 60 -2.27 9.30 16.32
C SER A 60 -3.23 8.56 17.24
N LEU A 61 -3.24 7.23 17.16
CA LEU A 61 -4.03 6.37 18.03
C LEU A 61 -3.48 6.38 19.47
N GLN A 62 -2.17 6.36 19.66
CA GLN A 62 -1.54 6.44 20.98
C GLN A 62 -1.79 7.78 21.68
N GLN A 63 -1.67 8.90 20.95
CA GLN A 63 -1.82 10.24 21.51
C GLN A 63 -3.27 10.74 21.52
N GLY A 64 -4.18 10.08 20.81
CA GLY A 64 -5.56 10.52 20.63
C GLY A 64 -5.69 11.80 19.79
N LYS A 65 -4.73 12.05 18.87
CA LYS A 65 -4.65 13.27 18.07
C LYS A 65 -4.31 12.94 16.62
N ILE A 66 -4.96 13.57 15.65
CA ILE A 66 -4.57 13.47 14.24
C ILE A 66 -3.77 14.73 13.87
N PRO A 67 -2.52 14.61 13.42
CA PRO A 67 -1.73 15.76 13.01
C PRO A 67 -2.24 16.34 11.69
N ALA A 68 -2.09 17.66 11.55
CA ALA A 68 -2.50 18.43 10.38
C ALA A 68 -1.83 17.94 9.08
N THR A 69 -2.59 18.03 7.98
CA THR A 69 -2.06 17.83 6.62
C THR A 69 -1.48 19.15 6.13
N VAL A 70 -0.16 19.18 5.96
CA VAL A 70 0.56 20.40 5.53
C VAL A 70 0.42 20.60 4.02
N GLY A 71 0.30 21.86 3.58
CA GLY A 71 0.26 22.23 2.16
C GLY A 71 -1.11 22.06 1.49
N VAL A 72 -2.19 21.98 2.28
CA VAL A 72 -3.58 21.99 1.80
C VAL A 72 -4.19 23.36 2.11
N VAL A 73 -4.35 24.20 1.08
CA VAL A 73 -5.05 25.50 1.20
C VAL A 73 -6.54 25.29 0.95
N GLU A 74 -6.86 24.69 -0.20
CA GLU A 74 -8.22 24.35 -0.62
C GLU A 74 -8.37 22.81 -0.64
N PRO A 75 -9.13 22.22 0.29
CA PRO A 75 -9.35 20.77 0.30
C PRO A 75 -10.30 20.36 -0.84
N MET A 76 -9.97 19.27 -1.52
CA MET A 76 -10.85 18.67 -2.53
C MET A 76 -12.03 17.94 -1.87
N SER A 77 -13.19 17.96 -2.51
CA SER A 77 -14.36 17.12 -2.18
C SER A 77 -14.41 15.91 -3.12
N SER A 78 -14.98 14.79 -2.68
CA SER A 78 -15.25 13.66 -3.57
C SER A 78 -16.49 13.90 -4.43
N LYS A 79 -16.70 13.04 -5.44
CA LYS A 79 -17.95 13.03 -6.22
C LYS A 79 -19.16 12.83 -5.26
N ASN A 80 -20.25 13.56 -5.51
CA ASN A 80 -21.48 13.54 -4.72
C ASN A 80 -21.33 13.90 -3.22
N ASP A 81 -20.28 14.67 -2.86
CA ASP A 81 -20.06 15.15 -1.49
C ASP A 81 -19.98 14.06 -0.41
N GLY A 82 -19.59 12.83 -0.79
CA GLY A 82 -19.44 11.75 0.18
C GLY A 82 -18.23 11.89 1.10
N ILE A 83 -17.14 12.54 0.64
CA ILE A 83 -16.05 13.05 1.47
C ILE A 83 -16.03 14.56 1.37
N LEU A 84 -16.38 15.21 2.46
CA LEU A 84 -16.45 16.66 2.55
C LEU A 84 -15.06 17.28 2.82
N PRO A 85 -14.80 18.50 2.35
CA PRO A 85 -13.56 19.23 2.64
C PRO A 85 -13.25 19.38 4.13
N ASN A 86 -14.27 19.38 5.00
CA ASN A 86 -14.12 19.46 6.45
C ASN A 86 -13.59 18.16 7.08
N GLN A 87 -13.67 17.02 6.39
CA GLN A 87 -13.12 15.74 6.84
C GLN A 87 -11.62 15.66 6.64
N ILE A 88 -11.05 16.51 5.76
CA ILE A 88 -9.60 16.65 5.58
C ILE A 88 -9.03 17.48 6.75
N VAL A 89 -8.14 16.86 7.52
CA VAL A 89 -7.55 17.44 8.73
C VAL A 89 -6.51 18.49 8.35
N ARG A 90 -6.88 19.78 8.42
CA ARG A 90 -6.01 20.95 8.18
C ARG A 90 -5.35 21.52 9.44
N HIS A 91 -5.96 21.28 10.60
CA HIS A 91 -5.43 21.62 11.91
C HIS A 91 -5.42 20.37 12.77
N GLN A 92 -4.57 20.32 13.80
CA GLN A 92 -4.52 19.17 14.69
C GLN A 92 -5.90 18.86 15.25
N TRP A 93 -6.35 17.61 15.07
CA TRP A 93 -7.67 17.16 15.50
C TRP A 93 -7.56 16.34 16.78
N ASN A 94 -8.14 16.83 17.88
CA ASN A 94 -8.07 16.19 19.20
C ASN A 94 -9.27 15.28 19.53
N GLY A 95 -10.13 14.97 18.56
CA GLY A 95 -11.40 14.26 18.80
C GLY A 95 -11.32 12.74 18.80
N LEU A 96 -10.13 12.12 18.77
CA LEU A 96 -10.03 10.66 18.81
C LEU A 96 -10.27 10.17 20.24
N LYS A 97 -11.25 9.26 20.40
CA LYS A 97 -11.43 8.55 21.67
C LYS A 97 -10.22 7.65 21.91
N LYS A 98 -9.76 7.54 23.16
CA LYS A 98 -8.61 6.67 23.50
C LYS A 98 -8.92 5.17 23.37
N ILE A 99 -10.18 4.78 23.23
CA ILE A 99 -10.64 3.38 23.25
C ILE A 99 -11.58 3.13 22.07
N ARG A 100 -11.41 1.98 21.41
CA ARG A 100 -12.17 1.51 20.23
C ARG A 100 -12.06 2.43 19.01
N THR A 101 -10.93 3.11 18.87
CA THR A 101 -10.63 3.93 17.70
C THR A 101 -9.87 3.09 16.69
N LYS A 102 -10.33 3.12 15.44
CA LYS A 102 -9.69 2.47 14.31
C LYS A 102 -9.05 3.51 13.41
N GLY A 103 -7.86 3.22 12.91
CA GLY A 103 -7.16 4.02 11.91
C GLY A 103 -6.81 3.14 10.71
N CYS A 104 -6.74 3.72 9.53
CA CYS A 104 -6.30 3.03 8.32
C CYS A 104 -5.09 3.75 7.73
N SER A 105 -4.09 2.99 7.29
CA SER A 105 -3.03 3.49 6.43
C SER A 105 -3.17 2.86 5.06
N GLU A 106 -3.21 3.69 4.03
CA GLU A 106 -3.23 3.28 2.63
C GLU A 106 -1.91 3.62 1.95
N CYS A 107 -1.48 2.76 1.04
CA CYS A 107 -0.35 3.02 0.15
C CYS A 107 -0.67 2.55 -1.27
N ILE A 108 -0.51 3.47 -2.23
CA ILE A 108 -0.63 3.20 -3.66
C ILE A 108 0.76 3.34 -4.31
N TRP A 109 1.14 2.35 -5.10
CA TRP A 109 2.41 2.32 -5.82
C TRP A 109 2.19 2.57 -7.31
N LEU A 110 3.25 3.08 -7.95
CA LEU A 110 3.45 2.91 -9.39
C LEU A 110 3.29 1.40 -9.70
N TRP A 111 2.76 1.03 -10.86
CA TRP A 111 2.41 -0.37 -11.21
C TRP A 111 1.17 -0.98 -10.54
N GLY A 112 0.38 -0.21 -9.79
CA GLY A 112 -0.96 -0.63 -9.35
C GLY A 112 -0.98 -1.52 -8.10
N THR A 113 0.14 -1.68 -7.40
CA THR A 113 0.14 -2.35 -6.08
C THR A 113 -0.54 -1.46 -5.05
N ASN A 114 -1.62 -1.96 -4.45
CA ASN A 114 -2.36 -1.28 -3.38
C ASN A 114 -2.27 -2.09 -2.09
N ALA A 115 -2.15 -1.41 -0.96
CA ALA A 115 -2.20 -2.04 0.36
C ALA A 115 -2.99 -1.17 1.35
N HIS A 116 -3.87 -1.81 2.12
CA HIS A 116 -4.64 -1.18 3.20
C HIS A 116 -4.36 -1.92 4.50
N ILE A 117 -3.95 -1.18 5.53
CA ILE A 117 -3.65 -1.73 6.86
C ILE A 117 -4.53 -1.03 7.88
N ILE A 118 -5.32 -1.81 8.63
CA ILE A 118 -6.21 -1.32 9.68
C ILE A 118 -5.52 -1.50 11.04
N PHE A 119 -5.52 -0.43 11.82
CA PHE A 119 -5.02 -0.36 13.18
C PHE A 119 -6.18 -0.12 14.13
N GLU A 120 -6.13 -0.70 15.32
CA GLU A 120 -7.13 -0.49 16.37
C GLU A 120 -6.43 -0.23 17.70
N THR A 121 -6.96 0.71 18.49
CA THR A 121 -6.53 0.88 19.89
C THR A 121 -6.89 -0.38 20.67
N GLY A 122 -5.88 -1.09 21.17
CA GLY A 122 -6.09 -2.28 21.99
C GLY A 122 -6.95 -1.96 23.21
N LYS A 123 -7.98 -2.77 23.45
CA LYS A 123 -8.58 -2.91 24.76
C LYS A 123 -7.54 -3.65 25.62
N LYS A 124 -7.24 -3.18 26.85
CA LYS A 124 -6.66 -4.09 27.86
C LYS A 124 -7.74 -5.13 28.12
N GLU A 125 -7.76 -6.18 27.31
CA GLU A 125 -8.61 -7.32 27.59
C GLU A 125 -7.98 -8.04 28.77
N THR A 126 -8.60 -7.93 29.94
CA THR A 126 -8.41 -8.83 31.08
C THR A 126 -9.02 -10.22 30.80
N GLY A 127 -9.52 -10.46 29.58
CA GLY A 127 -9.91 -11.78 29.10
C GLY A 127 -8.76 -12.42 28.36
N ASN A 128 -8.51 -13.69 28.63
CA ASN A 128 -7.56 -14.51 27.87
C ASN A 128 -7.75 -14.25 26.37
N PRO A 129 -6.66 -14.03 25.61
CA PRO A 129 -6.78 -13.91 24.16
C PRO A 129 -7.53 -15.14 23.69
N VAL A 130 -8.67 -14.94 23.01
CA VAL A 130 -9.26 -16.01 22.20
C VAL A 130 -8.17 -16.34 21.20
N LYS A 131 -7.41 -17.40 21.48
CA LYS A 131 -6.58 -18.06 20.49
C LYS A 131 -7.57 -18.46 19.42
N LYS A 132 -7.72 -17.63 18.38
CA LYS A 132 -8.01 -18.17 17.06
C LYS A 132 -6.88 -19.15 16.86
N ASN A 133 -7.15 -20.43 17.09
CA ASN A 133 -6.29 -21.46 16.58
C ASN A 133 -6.07 -21.06 15.13
N PRO A 134 -4.82 -20.80 14.70
CA PRO A 134 -4.56 -20.76 13.28
C PRO A 134 -5.25 -22.02 12.75
N THR A 135 -6.18 -21.87 11.80
CA THR A 135 -6.51 -23.02 10.96
C THR A 135 -5.17 -23.65 10.64
N GLU A 136 -4.96 -24.91 11.03
CA GLU A 136 -3.76 -25.64 10.69
C GLU A 136 -3.69 -25.61 9.17
N ASN A 137 -2.97 -24.64 8.64
CA ASN A 137 -2.65 -24.55 7.24
C ASN A 137 -1.58 -25.61 7.04
N THR A 138 -2.01 -26.87 7.00
CA THR A 138 -1.19 -27.94 6.47
C THR A 138 -0.76 -27.49 5.06
N PRO A 139 0.54 -27.44 4.76
CA PRO A 139 0.98 -27.02 3.44
C PRO A 139 0.35 -27.94 2.40
N LEU A 140 -0.56 -27.40 1.59
CA LEU A 140 -1.15 -28.14 0.49
C LEU A 140 -0.12 -28.22 -0.64
N PRO A 141 0.01 -29.38 -1.33
CA PRO A 141 0.86 -29.47 -2.50
C PRO A 141 0.41 -28.46 -3.56
N MET A 142 1.34 -27.67 -4.09
CA MET A 142 1.09 -26.70 -5.14
C MET A 142 1.47 -27.32 -6.49
N ALA A 143 0.52 -27.40 -7.41
CA ALA A 143 0.79 -27.81 -8.79
C ALA A 143 1.41 -26.65 -9.57
N ILE A 144 2.52 -26.91 -10.27
CA ILE A 144 3.11 -25.97 -11.23
C ILE A 144 2.37 -26.16 -12.56
N VAL A 145 1.48 -25.22 -12.91
CA VAL A 145 0.60 -25.32 -14.11
C VAL A 145 1.20 -24.68 -15.36
N GLY A 146 2.27 -23.91 -15.23
CA GLY A 146 2.95 -23.27 -16.33
C GLY A 146 4.40 -22.97 -15.96
N MET A 147 5.31 -23.21 -16.89
CA MET A 147 6.73 -22.90 -16.76
C MET A 147 7.20 -22.26 -18.06
N GLU A 148 8.04 -21.25 -17.93
CA GLU A 148 8.78 -20.66 -19.04
C GLU A 148 10.21 -20.46 -18.56
N ALA A 149 11.18 -20.65 -19.45
CA ALA A 149 12.59 -20.59 -19.10
C ALA A 149 13.39 -19.90 -20.21
N ILE A 150 13.93 -18.72 -19.91
CA ILE A 150 14.82 -17.98 -20.79
C ILE A 150 16.15 -17.81 -20.06
N PHE A 151 17.14 -18.63 -20.43
CA PHE A 151 18.44 -18.69 -19.77
C PHE A 151 19.56 -18.74 -20.81
N GLY A 152 20.39 -17.70 -20.87
CA GLY A 152 21.51 -17.64 -21.81
C GLY A 152 21.05 -17.79 -23.26
N GLY A 153 21.46 -18.88 -23.92
CA GLY A 153 21.05 -19.20 -25.29
C GLY A 153 19.74 -20.02 -25.42
N CYS A 154 19.12 -20.43 -24.31
CA CYS A 154 17.85 -21.14 -24.33
C CYS A 154 16.69 -20.15 -24.47
N ASN A 155 15.96 -20.22 -25.58
CA ASN A 155 14.80 -19.36 -25.87
C ASN A 155 13.48 -20.06 -25.58
N GLY A 156 13.42 -20.77 -24.46
CA GLY A 156 12.21 -21.43 -24.01
C GLY A 156 12.48 -22.66 -23.15
N LEU A 157 11.42 -23.11 -22.50
CA LEU A 157 11.47 -24.28 -21.61
C LEU A 157 12.02 -25.55 -22.30
N HIS A 158 11.69 -25.77 -23.58
CA HIS A 158 12.13 -26.96 -24.31
C HIS A 158 13.67 -27.02 -24.46
N ASP A 159 14.28 -25.94 -24.91
CA ASP A 159 15.73 -25.83 -25.07
C ASP A 159 16.44 -25.95 -23.71
N PHE A 160 15.85 -25.33 -22.69
CA PHE A 160 16.35 -25.41 -21.32
C PHE A 160 16.35 -26.85 -20.80
N ILE A 161 15.26 -27.61 -20.97
CA ILE A 161 15.21 -29.02 -20.54
C ILE A 161 16.24 -29.84 -21.29
N LYS A 162 16.36 -29.66 -22.61
CA LYS A 162 17.34 -30.37 -23.43
C LYS A 162 18.77 -30.08 -22.97
N GLN A 163 19.10 -28.83 -22.72
CA GLN A 163 20.43 -28.43 -22.25
C GLN A 163 20.72 -28.94 -20.83
N PHE A 164 19.73 -28.87 -19.94
CA PHE A 164 19.84 -29.37 -18.57
C PHE A 164 20.11 -30.88 -18.52
N MET A 165 19.36 -31.66 -19.31
CA MET A 165 19.53 -33.12 -19.37
C MET A 165 20.87 -33.52 -19.99
N THR A 166 21.37 -32.75 -20.96
CA THR A 166 22.64 -33.02 -21.65
C THR A 166 23.86 -32.44 -20.93
N LYS A 167 23.69 -31.67 -19.86
CA LYS A 167 24.76 -30.94 -19.15
C LYS A 167 25.70 -30.17 -20.10
N ALA A 168 25.17 -29.61 -21.18
CA ALA A 168 26.01 -28.95 -22.17
C ALA A 168 26.72 -27.72 -21.56
N ALA A 169 28.01 -27.55 -21.87
CA ALA A 169 28.85 -26.49 -21.33
C ALA A 169 28.33 -25.09 -21.73
N PHE A 170 28.51 -24.13 -20.82
CA PHE A 170 28.14 -22.74 -21.08
C PHE A 170 28.98 -22.15 -22.21
N PRO A 171 28.36 -21.43 -23.17
CA PRO A 171 29.10 -20.77 -24.23
C PRO A 171 30.00 -19.67 -23.68
N SER A 172 31.09 -19.38 -24.39
CA SER A 172 31.96 -18.23 -24.10
C SER A 172 31.18 -16.91 -24.18
N LEU A 173 31.65 -15.91 -23.44
CA LEU A 173 31.02 -14.59 -23.35
C LEU A 173 30.66 -14.02 -24.75
N PRO A 174 29.43 -13.54 -24.98
CA PRO A 174 29.10 -12.90 -26.24
C PRO A 174 30.02 -11.69 -26.51
N PRO A 175 30.46 -11.45 -27.76
CA PRO A 175 31.40 -10.36 -28.10
C PRO A 175 30.91 -8.95 -27.72
N ASN A 176 29.60 -8.79 -27.50
CA ASN A 176 28.96 -7.52 -27.17
C ASN A 176 28.54 -7.42 -25.70
N ALA A 177 28.72 -8.47 -24.88
CA ALA A 177 28.28 -8.49 -23.49
C ALA A 177 28.93 -7.38 -22.63
N GLY A 178 30.12 -6.88 -23.04
CA GLY A 178 30.79 -5.75 -22.40
C GLY A 178 30.55 -4.38 -23.04
N ARG A 179 29.95 -4.29 -24.24
CA ARG A 179 29.79 -3.01 -24.97
C ARG A 179 28.67 -2.14 -24.42
N GLU A 180 27.63 -2.74 -23.84
CA GLU A 180 26.55 -1.98 -23.21
C GLU A 180 27.02 -1.29 -21.93
N TRP A 181 27.95 -1.89 -21.18
CA TRP A 181 28.53 -1.30 -19.97
C TRP A 181 29.48 -0.12 -20.28
N SER A 182 30.21 -0.14 -21.40
CA SER A 182 31.07 0.97 -21.81
C SER A 182 30.29 2.23 -22.23
N ASN A 183 29.04 2.10 -22.68
CA ASN A 183 28.20 3.23 -23.07
C ASN A 183 27.47 3.90 -21.89
N ILE A 184 27.49 3.28 -20.70
CA ILE A 184 26.86 3.80 -19.48
C ILE A 184 27.87 4.60 -18.64
N LEU A 185 29.17 4.48 -18.93
CA LEU A 185 30.27 5.11 -18.19
C LEU A 185 30.87 6.35 -18.89
N ASN A 186 30.31 6.79 -20.03
CA ASN A 186 30.65 8.03 -20.72
C ASN A 186 29.49 9.02 -20.69
#